data_AF-A0A251WF47-F1
#
_entry.id   AF-A0A251WF47-F1
#
_cell.length_a   1.000
_cell.length_b   1.000
_cell.length_c   1.000
_cell.angle_alpha   90.00
_cell.angle_beta   90.00
_cell.angle_gamma   90.00
#
_symmetry.space_group_name_H-M   'P 1'
#
loop_
_entity.id
_entity.type
_entity.pdbx_description
1 polymer ?
#
loop_
_entity_poly.entity_id
_entity_poly.type
_entity_poly.pdbx_seq_one_letter_code
_entity_poly.pdbx_strand_id
1 'polypeptide(L)'
;MDNQSQESNYRPTLNDGDRIDPTKSLEEKQKQLAVDTADITGEHLQVPTFFVVQQGDEEPKALHHIRDAEEISDVIRQARMDEDGNRIWD
;
A
#
# COMPACT_ATOMS: atom_id res chain seq x y z
N MET A 1 34.65 -4.85 -4.76
CA MET A 1 33.99 -4.91 -3.43
C MET A 1 33.39 -3.55 -3.25
N ASP A 2 32.25 -3.33 -3.89
CA ASP A 2 31.72 -2.00 -4.14
C ASP A 2 30.57 -1.79 -3.16
N ASN A 3 30.93 -1.20 -2.03
CA ASN A 3 30.05 -0.79 -0.96
C ASN A 3 29.29 0.46 -1.43
N GLN A 4 28.22 0.27 -2.20
CA GLN A 4 27.23 1.31 -2.44
C GLN A 4 26.36 1.39 -1.18
N SER A 5 26.82 2.22 -0.25
CA SER A 5 26.07 2.72 0.90
C SER A 5 24.71 3.18 0.41
N GLN A 6 23.67 2.43 0.75
CA GLN A 6 22.29 2.77 0.47
C GLN A 6 22.00 4.13 1.12
N GLU A 7 21.94 5.19 0.31
CA GLU A 7 21.41 6.47 0.73
C GLU A 7 19.97 6.23 1.21
N SER A 8 19.80 6.30 2.53
CA SER A 8 18.50 6.35 3.16
C SER A 8 17.74 7.52 2.52
N ASN A 9 16.75 7.20 1.69
CA ASN A 9 15.76 8.12 1.12
C ASN A 9 14.91 8.71 2.27
N TYR A 10 15.54 9.41 3.21
CA TYR A 10 14.93 10.00 4.38
C TYR A 10 14.19 11.24 3.92
N ARG A 11 12.90 11.07 3.61
CA ARG A 11 11.97 12.17 3.39
C ARG A 11 11.36 12.51 4.75
N PRO A 12 11.77 13.61 5.42
CA PRO A 12 11.23 13.99 6.72
C PRO A 12 9.74 14.37 6.66
N THR A 13 9.17 14.50 5.46
CA THR A 13 7.74 14.73 5.23
C THR A 13 6.90 13.45 5.22
N LEU A 14 7.52 12.26 5.22
CA LEU A 14 6.80 10.99 5.31
C LEU A 14 6.72 10.55 6.78
N ASN A 15 5.56 10.06 7.20
CA ASN A 15 5.41 9.39 8.47
C ASN A 15 6.35 8.17 8.54
N ASP A 16 6.84 7.84 9.73
CA ASP A 16 7.77 6.71 9.90
C ASP A 16 7.18 5.38 9.38
N GLY A 17 5.86 5.21 9.55
CA GLY A 17 5.10 4.07 9.06
C GLY A 17 4.94 4.01 7.53
N ASP A 18 5.24 5.10 6.83
CA ASP A 18 5.14 5.24 5.38
C ASP A 18 6.49 4.96 4.66
N ARG A 19 7.50 4.57 5.44
CA ARG A 19 8.80 4.17 4.90
C ARG A 19 8.71 2.75 4.35
N ILE A 20 9.06 2.62 3.08
CA ILE A 20 9.10 1.33 2.40
C ILE A 20 10.42 0.63 2.74
N ASP A 21 10.28 -0.55 3.35
CA ASP A 21 11.37 -1.51 3.47
C ASP A 21 11.16 -2.63 2.44
N PRO A 22 12.03 -2.75 1.41
CA PRO A 22 11.90 -3.76 0.38
C PRO A 22 12.16 -5.19 0.89
N THR A 23 12.77 -5.37 2.06
CA THR A 23 13.13 -6.68 2.61
C THR A 23 11.97 -7.38 3.33
N LYS A 24 10.90 -6.64 3.65
CA LYS A 24 9.72 -7.17 4.35
C LYS A 24 8.91 -8.11 3.48
N SER A 25 8.45 -9.20 4.08
CA SER A 25 7.49 -10.13 3.49
C SER A 25 6.11 -9.49 3.30
N LEU A 26 5.24 -10.15 2.51
CA LEU A 26 3.87 -9.68 2.28
C LEU A 26 3.07 -9.55 3.58
N GLU A 27 3.21 -10.53 4.49
CA GLU A 27 2.52 -10.54 5.77
C GLU A 27 2.96 -9.37 6.68
N GLU A 28 4.26 -9.03 6.65
CA GLU A 28 4.80 -7.88 7.38
C GLU A 28 4.35 -6.55 6.80
N LYS A 29 4.25 -6.45 5.47
CA LYS A 29 3.72 -5.26 4.78
C LYS A 29 2.24 -5.06 5.08
N GLN A 30 1.47 -6.14 5.19
CA GLN A 30 0.04 -6.08 5.52
C GLN A 30 -0.22 -5.50 6.93
N LYS A 31 0.67 -5.78 7.89
CA LYS A 31 0.56 -5.26 9.26
C LYS A 31 1.15 -3.85 9.43
N GLN A 32 1.73 -3.28 8.38
CA GLN A 32 2.38 -1.97 8.46
C GLN A 32 1.34 -0.84 8.45
N LEU A 33 1.39 0.00 9.48
CA LEU A 33 0.53 1.17 9.65
C LEU A 33 1.32 2.45 9.34
N ALA A 34 0.75 3.31 8.51
CA ALA A 34 1.29 4.62 8.15
C ALA A 34 1.03 5.64 9.27
N VAL A 35 -0.12 5.53 9.92
CA VAL A 35 -0.55 6.32 11.07
C VAL A 35 -1.19 5.39 12.09
N ASP A 36 -0.77 5.50 13.35
CA ASP A 36 -1.39 4.86 14.50
C ASP A 36 -1.39 5.87 15.65
N THR A 37 -2.42 6.70 15.71
CA THR A 37 -2.54 7.79 16.69
C THR A 37 -3.98 7.94 17.14
N ALA A 38 -4.19 8.31 18.41
CA ALA A 38 -5.50 8.69 18.90
C ALA A 38 -5.87 10.10 18.41
N ASP A 39 -7.08 10.27 17.89
CA ASP A 39 -7.63 11.59 17.61
C ASP A 39 -8.04 12.31 18.92
N ILE A 40 -8.40 13.58 18.83
CA ILE A 40 -8.82 14.44 19.95
C ILE A 40 -9.99 13.85 20.76
N THR A 41 -10.77 12.94 20.16
CA THR A 41 -11.88 12.22 20.80
C THR A 41 -11.45 10.97 21.56
N GLY A 42 -10.18 10.55 21.45
CA GLY A 42 -9.65 9.32 22.00
C GLY A 42 -9.87 8.09 21.10
N GLU A 43 -10.43 8.27 19.91
CA GLU A 43 -10.56 7.20 18.92
C GLU A 43 -9.20 6.92 18.26
N HIS A 44 -8.76 5.66 18.25
CA HIS A 44 -7.52 5.25 17.61
C HIS A 44 -7.69 5.17 16.09
N LEU A 45 -7.10 6.12 15.38
CA LEU A 45 -7.06 6.12 13.93
C LEU A 45 -5.85 5.29 13.46
N GLN A 46 -6.15 4.18 12.78
CA GLN A 46 -5.15 3.33 12.14
C GLN A 46 -5.29 3.40 10.63
N VAL A 47 -4.23 3.84 9.95
CA VAL A 47 -4.18 3.92 8.49
C VAL A 47 -3.15 2.92 7.98
N PRO A 48 -3.55 1.88 7.21
CA PRO A 48 -2.60 0.94 6.62
C PRO A 48 -1.67 1.60 5.60
N THR A 49 -0.40 1.18 5.56
CA THR A 49 0.56 1.65 4.55
C THR A 49 0.34 0.97 3.20
N PHE A 50 0.00 -0.32 3.23
CA PHE A 50 -0.17 -1.16 2.05
C PHE A 50 -1.59 -1.74 1.97
N PHE A 51 -2.11 -1.83 0.74
CA PHE A 51 -3.31 -2.59 0.41
C PHE A 51 -2.90 -3.93 -0.19
N VAL A 52 -3.39 -5.02 0.39
CA VAL A 52 -3.20 -6.34 -0.19
C VAL A 52 -4.29 -6.59 -1.21
N VAL A 53 -3.91 -6.78 -2.47
CA VAL A 53 -4.81 -7.06 -3.58
C VAL A 53 -4.52 -8.44 -4.15
N GLN A 54 -5.56 -9.14 -4.57
CA GLN A 54 -5.47 -10.41 -5.29
C GLN A 54 -6.13 -10.24 -6.66
N GLN A 55 -5.36 -10.39 -7.72
CA GLN A 55 -5.80 -10.17 -9.09
C GLN A 55 -6.00 -11.53 -9.76
N GLY A 56 -7.19 -12.09 -9.65
CA GLY A 56 -7.49 -13.44 -10.16
C GLY A 56 -6.62 -14.51 -9.52
N ASP A 57 -5.99 -15.36 -10.35
CA ASP A 57 -5.10 -16.44 -9.93
C ASP A 57 -3.64 -15.99 -9.70
N GLU A 58 -3.33 -14.70 -9.79
CA GLU A 58 -2.00 -14.17 -9.49
C GLU A 58 -1.68 -14.21 -7.98
N GLU A 59 -0.38 -14.23 -7.66
CA GLU A 59 0.06 -14.06 -6.27
C GLU A 59 -0.39 -12.71 -5.70
N PRO A 60 -0.81 -12.66 -4.42
CA PRO A 60 -1.25 -11.43 -3.79
C PRO A 60 -0.12 -10.40 -3.76
N LYS A 61 -0.46 -9.14 -4.07
CA LYS A 61 0.47 -8.01 -4.11
C LYS A 61 0.12 -7.03 -3.00
N ALA A 62 1.15 -6.48 -2.34
CA ALA A 62 0.99 -5.42 -1.34
C ALA A 62 1.33 -4.06 -1.98
N LEU A 63 0.30 -3.27 -2.31
CA LEU A 63 0.39 -1.98 -2.99
C LEU A 63 0.47 -0.83 -1.99
N HIS A 64 1.48 0.01 -2.10
CA HIS A 64 1.68 1.17 -1.25
C HIS A 64 0.70 2.30 -1.62
N HIS A 65 -0.05 2.82 -0.65
CA HIS A 65 -1.14 3.76 -0.91
C HIS A 65 -0.73 5.05 -1.67
N ILE A 66 0.50 5.54 -1.46
CA ILE A 66 1.04 6.69 -2.20
C ILE A 66 1.73 6.29 -3.52
N ARG A 67 2.64 5.32 -3.49
CA ARG A 67 3.52 5.03 -4.66
C ARG A 67 2.80 4.29 -5.76
N ASP A 68 1.85 3.43 -5.39
CA ASP A 68 1.18 2.52 -6.30
C ASP A 68 -0.27 2.97 -6.54
N ALA A 69 -0.54 4.27 -6.40
CA ALA A 69 -1.88 4.84 -6.55
C ALA A 69 -2.49 4.58 -7.94
N GLU A 70 -1.67 4.56 -9.00
CA GLU A 70 -2.11 4.22 -10.36
C GLU A 70 -2.55 2.75 -10.45
N GLU A 71 -1.74 1.83 -9.92
CA GLU A 71 -2.05 0.40 -9.89
C GLU A 71 -3.29 0.11 -9.02
N ILE A 72 -3.42 0.79 -7.88
CA ILE A 72 -4.65 0.72 -7.06
C ILE A 72 -5.85 1.21 -7.86
N SER A 73 -5.72 2.32 -8.61
CA SER A 73 -6.80 2.80 -9.47
C SER A 73 -7.14 1.79 -10.57
N ASP A 74 -6.15 1.11 -11.15
CA ASP A 74 -6.33 0.07 -12.15
C ASP A 74 -7.09 -1.12 -11.57
N VAL A 75 -6.67 -1.62 -10.40
CA VAL A 75 -7.32 -2.72 -9.69
C VAL A 75 -8.77 -2.38 -9.38
N ILE A 76 -9.06 -1.18 -8.86
CA ILE A 76 -10.44 -0.74 -8.59
C ILE A 76 -11.25 -0.64 -9.88
N ARG A 77 -10.65 -0.18 -10.99
CA ARG A 77 -11.33 -0.12 -12.29
C ARG A 77 -11.68 -1.51 -12.81
N GLN A 78 -10.74 -2.43 -12.77
CA GLN A 78 -10.93 -3.82 -13.21
C GLN A 78 -11.98 -4.53 -12.34
N ALA A 79 -11.93 -4.33 -11.01
CA ALA A 79 -12.93 -4.89 -10.09
C ALA A 79 -14.35 -4.36 -10.33
N ARG A 80 -14.50 -3.24 -11.06
CA ARG A 80 -15.79 -2.66 -11.46
C ARG A 80 -16.12 -2.92 -12.93
N MET A 81 -15.40 -3.80 -13.61
CA MET A 81 -15.70 -4.21 -14.98
C MET A 81 -16.24 -5.64 -14.98
N ASP A 82 -17.18 -5.92 -15.88
CA ASP A 82 -17.61 -7.28 -16.20
C ASP A 82 -16.65 -7.95 -17.21
N GLU A 83 -16.92 -9.22 -17.54
CA GLU A 83 -16.11 -10.02 -18.48
C GLU A 83 -16.11 -9.43 -19.91
N ASP A 84 -17.09 -8.60 -20.25
CA ASP A 84 -17.23 -7.90 -21.53
C ASP A 84 -16.57 -6.50 -21.51
N GLY A 85 -15.98 -6.09 -20.38
CA GLY A 85 -15.31 -4.80 -20.20
C GLY A 85 -16.24 -3.62 -19.93
N ASN A 86 -17.53 -3.87 -19.66
CA ASN A 86 -18.48 -2.83 -19.29
C ASN A 86 -18.36 -2.51 -17.80
N ARG A 87 -18.63 -1.26 -17.43
CA ARG A 87 -18.63 -0.85 -16.03
C ARG A 87 -19.89 -1.35 -15.31
N ILE A 88 -19.69 -2.02 -14.19
CA ILE A 88 -20.73 -2.38 -13.22
C ILE A 88 -21.04 -1.14 -12.39
N TRP A 89 -22.30 -0.68 -12.46
CA TRP A 89 -22.83 0.40 -11.64
C TRP A 89 -23.85 -0.20 -10.67
N ASP A 90 -23.37 -0.72 -9.53
CA ASP A 90 -24.24 -1.05 -8.39
C ASP A 90 -24.52 0.18 -7.52
#